data_AF-A0A067PBJ3-F1
#
_entry.id   AF-A0A067PBJ3-F1
#
_cell.length_a   1.000
_cell.length_b   1.000
_cell.length_c   1.000
_cell.angle_alpha   90.00
_cell.angle_beta   90.00
_cell.angle_gamma   90.00
#
_symmetry.space_group_name_H-M   'P 1'
#
loop_
_entity.id
_entity.type
_entity.pdbx_description
1 polymer ?
#
loop_
_entity_poly.entity_id
_entity_poly.type
_entity_poly.pdbx_seq_one_letter_code
_entity_poly.pdbx_strand_id
1 'polypeptide(L)'
;MEGERLVKNTSVQFGGDTIKPGEGYRELLWVWLEGKYNEEDGDGPHMCEECWVEEVALLDEEMQQAIKYCEWRASWWEKQVLCHQEHELAKPLSHQAASASPSIFQPYSSMSPDLKEGLIAYALEQAYYERWHAFAWEKAWRAANIQAKASTVITERDCQAKDDDEENMLLEGIPALKDDFDNNNRLWQDPGLDN
;
A
#
# COMPACT_ATOMS: atom_id res chain seq x y z
N MET A 1 27.27 18.27 -45.11
CA MET A 1 27.41 17.40 -43.93
C MET A 1 26.39 17.91 -42.92
N GLU A 2 25.19 17.35 -42.96
CA GLU A 2 24.06 17.73 -42.12
C GLU A 2 23.92 16.67 -41.02
N GLY A 3 23.83 17.12 -39.77
CA GLY A 3 23.68 16.26 -38.60
C GLY A 3 22.22 16.21 -38.17
N GLU A 4 21.57 15.10 -38.44
CA GLU A 4 20.21 14.82 -37.94
C GLU A 4 20.28 14.39 -36.47
N ARG A 5 19.76 15.22 -35.57
CA ARG A 5 19.45 14.84 -34.19
C ARG A 5 18.16 14.02 -34.20
N LEU A 6 18.28 12.72 -33.95
CA LEU A 6 17.16 11.85 -33.60
C LEU A 6 16.58 12.27 -32.24
N VAL A 7 15.45 12.96 -32.25
CA VAL A 7 14.57 13.12 -31.08
C VAL A 7 13.75 11.82 -30.98
N LYS A 8 14.06 11.00 -29.97
CA LYS A 8 13.24 9.83 -29.65
C LYS A 8 12.02 10.32 -28.86
N ASN A 9 10.87 10.38 -29.53
CA ASN A 9 9.58 10.57 -28.87
C ASN A 9 9.22 9.30 -28.10
N THR A 10 9.39 9.34 -26.78
CA THR A 10 8.91 8.28 -25.88
C THR A 10 7.43 8.51 -25.61
N SER A 11 6.56 8.16 -26.56
CA SER A 11 5.13 8.04 -26.29
C SER A 11 4.88 6.70 -25.62
N VAL A 12 4.66 6.69 -24.32
CA VAL A 12 4.13 5.51 -23.61
C VAL A 12 2.61 5.51 -23.82
N GLN A 13 2.13 4.71 -24.77
CA GLN A 13 0.72 4.34 -24.84
C GLN A 13 0.48 3.20 -23.84
N PHE A 14 -0.21 3.48 -22.74
CA PHE A 14 -0.80 2.43 -21.91
C PHE A 14 -2.25 2.19 -22.34
N GLY A 15 -2.52 0.96 -22.77
CA GLY A 15 -3.77 0.57 -23.40
C GLY A 15 -4.97 0.62 -22.44
N GLY A 16 -6.06 1.22 -22.92
CA GLY A 16 -7.29 0.50 -23.24
C GLY A 16 -8.09 -0.21 -22.15
N ASP A 17 -7.64 -0.31 -20.90
CA ASP A 17 -8.39 -1.02 -19.88
C ASP A 17 -9.34 -0.08 -19.12
N THR A 18 -10.62 -0.34 -19.31
CA THR A 18 -11.71 0.38 -18.66
C THR A 18 -11.79 -0.13 -17.22
N ILE A 19 -11.20 0.62 -16.28
CA ILE A 19 -11.26 0.29 -14.85
C ILE A 19 -12.73 0.19 -14.44
N LYS A 20 -13.13 -0.98 -13.96
CA LYS A 20 -14.52 -1.22 -13.54
C LYS A 20 -14.78 -0.54 -12.19
N PRO A 21 -15.94 0.12 -12.00
CA PRO A 21 -16.33 0.63 -10.69
C PRO A 21 -16.47 -0.54 -9.71
N GLY A 22 -15.57 -0.64 -8.72
CA GLY A 22 -15.60 -1.68 -7.69
C GLY A 22 -14.24 -2.10 -7.12
N GLU A 23 -13.14 -1.87 -7.84
CA GLU A 23 -11.77 -2.06 -7.33
C GLU A 23 -11.27 -0.79 -6.65
N GLY A 24 -11.96 -0.36 -5.60
CA GLY A 24 -11.51 0.74 -4.75
C GLY A 24 -10.42 0.28 -3.79
N TYR A 25 -9.32 1.04 -3.73
CA TYR A 25 -8.36 1.12 -2.62
C TYR A 25 -7.24 0.05 -2.51
N ARG A 26 -6.68 -0.47 -3.61
CA ARG A 26 -5.42 -1.25 -3.53
C ARG A 26 -4.20 -0.60 -4.17
N GLU A 27 -4.38 0.48 -4.93
CA GLU A 27 -3.26 1.20 -5.53
C GLU A 27 -3.18 2.57 -4.86
N LEU A 28 -2.03 2.83 -4.21
CA LEU A 28 -1.67 4.16 -3.76
C LEU A 28 -1.91 5.12 -4.94
N LEU A 29 -2.71 6.16 -4.71
CA LEU A 29 -3.02 7.14 -5.74
C LEU A 29 -1.71 7.68 -6.31
N TRP A 30 -1.39 7.28 -7.56
CA TRP A 30 -0.22 7.69 -8.34
C TRP A 30 -0.14 9.20 -8.60
N VAL A 31 -1.11 9.97 -8.08
CA VAL A 31 -1.18 11.43 -8.12
C VAL A 31 0.10 12.12 -7.61
N TRP A 32 0.89 11.46 -6.75
CA TRP A 32 2.15 12.02 -6.25
C TRP A 32 3.36 11.90 -7.21
N LEU A 33 3.26 11.12 -8.30
CA LEU A 33 4.38 10.87 -9.22
C LEU A 33 4.26 11.60 -10.57
N GLU A 34 3.08 12.10 -10.93
CA GLU A 34 2.90 12.92 -12.14
C GLU A 34 2.97 14.42 -11.85
N GLY A 35 4.09 14.86 -11.28
CA GLY A 35 4.49 16.25 -11.45
C GLY A 35 4.80 16.47 -12.93
N LYS A 36 3.89 17.11 -13.69
CA LYS A 36 4.19 17.51 -15.07
C LYS A 36 5.27 18.60 -15.03
N TYR A 37 6.51 18.18 -15.26
CA TYR A 37 7.63 19.09 -15.47
C TYR A 37 7.44 19.77 -16.83
N ASN A 38 7.09 21.05 -16.83
CA ASN A 38 7.32 21.88 -18.00
C ASN A 38 8.82 22.17 -18.06
N GLU A 39 9.53 21.50 -18.97
CA GLU A 39 10.98 21.69 -19.17
C GLU A 39 11.35 23.13 -19.59
N GLU A 40 10.38 23.93 -20.05
CA GLU A 40 10.61 25.30 -20.55
C GLU A 40 10.75 26.37 -19.45
N ASP A 41 10.24 26.14 -18.24
CA ASP A 41 10.13 27.23 -17.25
C ASP A 41 11.40 27.45 -16.42
N GLY A 42 12.39 26.54 -16.45
CA GLY A 42 13.70 26.68 -15.79
C GLY A 42 13.68 26.72 -14.26
N ASP A 43 12.57 27.17 -13.67
CA ASP A 43 12.19 26.95 -12.28
C ASP A 43 11.50 25.58 -12.22
N GLY A 44 12.21 24.59 -11.68
CA GLY A 44 11.57 23.35 -11.25
C GLY A 44 10.39 23.67 -10.31
N PRO A 45 9.40 22.77 -10.19
CA PRO A 45 8.23 23.01 -9.34
C PRO A 45 8.71 23.40 -7.94
N HIS A 46 8.52 24.69 -7.62
CA HIS A 46 8.86 25.24 -6.32
C HIS A 46 7.77 24.78 -5.35
N MET A 47 7.80 23.50 -5.01
CA MET A 47 7.05 22.99 -3.86
C MET A 47 7.55 23.78 -2.67
N CYS A 48 6.69 24.61 -2.09
CA CYS A 48 7.07 25.39 -0.91
C CYS A 48 7.43 24.41 0.21
N GLU A 49 8.51 24.66 0.95
CA GLU A 49 8.94 23.77 2.05
C GLU A 49 7.79 23.56 3.06
N GLU A 50 6.97 24.59 3.29
CA GLU A 50 5.78 24.51 4.15
C GLU A 50 4.72 23.53 3.60
N CYS A 51 4.57 23.45 2.27
CA CYS A 51 3.62 22.59 1.58
C CYS A 51 4.02 21.11 1.73
N TRP A 52 5.32 20.82 1.72
CA TRP A 52 5.85 19.46 1.91
C TRP A 52 5.53 18.92 3.31
N VAL A 53 5.68 19.75 4.35
CA VAL A 53 5.46 19.31 5.74
C VAL A 53 4.01 18.88 5.96
N GLU A 54 3.05 19.67 5.46
CA GLU A 54 1.63 19.34 5.55
C GLU A 54 1.30 18.06 4.77
N GLU A 55 1.85 17.93 3.56
CA GLU A 55 1.63 16.77 2.70
C GLU A 55 2.15 15.46 3.32
N VAL A 56 3.37 15.48 3.88
CA VAL A 56 3.93 14.32 4.58
C VAL A 56 3.12 13.96 5.82
N ALA A 57 2.58 14.95 6.53
CA ALA A 57 1.71 14.70 7.68
C ALA A 57 0.41 14.00 7.26
N LEU A 58 -0.23 14.46 6.17
CA LEU A 58 -1.41 13.82 5.61
C LEU A 58 -1.13 12.38 5.16
N LEU A 59 0.01 12.14 4.52
CA LEU A 59 0.40 10.79 4.09
C LEU A 59 0.65 9.86 5.28
N ASP A 60 1.23 10.36 6.38
CA ASP A 60 1.39 9.58 7.62
C ASP A 60 0.04 9.20 8.22
N GLU A 61 -0.92 10.14 8.26
CA GLU A 61 -2.27 9.86 8.72
C GLU A 61 -2.99 8.82 7.85
N GLU A 62 -2.90 8.95 6.52
CA GLU A 62 -3.50 8.00 5.58
C GLU A 62 -2.91 6.60 5.75
N MET A 63 -1.58 6.49 5.84
CA MET A 63 -0.92 5.19 6.04
C MET A 63 -1.28 4.57 7.39
N GLN A 64 -1.40 5.35 8.45
CA GLN A 64 -1.89 4.86 9.75
C GLN A 64 -3.35 4.36 9.66
N GLN A 65 -4.22 5.05 8.91
CA GLN A 65 -5.59 4.61 8.70
C GLN A 65 -5.66 3.31 7.91
N ALA A 66 -4.84 3.16 6.87
CA ALA A 66 -4.75 1.95 6.06
C ALA A 66 -4.32 0.73 6.91
N ILE A 67 -3.31 0.91 7.77
CA ILE A 67 -2.85 -0.14 8.70
C ILE A 67 -3.97 -0.52 9.68
N LYS A 68 -4.61 0.46 10.32
CA LYS A 68 -5.74 0.22 11.24
C LYS A 68 -6.90 -0.50 10.57
N TYR A 69 -7.16 -0.21 9.30
CA TYR A 69 -8.20 -0.88 8.53
C TYR A 69 -7.86 -2.36 8.30
N CYS A 70 -6.62 -2.69 7.94
CA CYS A 70 -6.16 -4.09 7.84
C CYS A 70 -6.27 -4.83 9.18
N GLU A 71 -5.85 -4.22 10.29
CA GLU A 71 -5.99 -4.80 11.63
C GLU A 71 -7.45 -5.05 12.02
N TRP A 72 -8.34 -4.09 11.70
CA TRP A 72 -9.77 -4.24 11.90
C TRP A 72 -10.34 -5.39 11.07
N ARG A 73 -9.97 -5.51 9.80
CA ARG A 73 -10.40 -6.62 8.92
C ARG A 73 -9.95 -7.97 9.44
N ALA A 74 -8.70 -8.07 9.90
CA ALA A 74 -8.20 -9.29 10.52
C ALA A 74 -9.04 -9.68 11.75
N SER A 75 -9.30 -8.72 12.63
CA SER A 75 -10.12 -8.92 13.83
C SER A 75 -11.57 -9.29 13.49
N TRP A 76 -12.11 -8.75 12.40
CA TRP A 76 -13.45 -9.09 11.93
C TRP A 76 -13.53 -10.55 11.46
N TRP A 77 -12.54 -11.02 10.71
CA TRP A 77 -12.46 -12.42 10.28
C TRP A 77 -12.38 -13.40 11.46
N GLU A 78 -11.57 -13.09 12.47
CA GLU A 78 -11.50 -13.92 13.69
C GLU A 78 -12.82 -13.96 14.46
N LYS A 79 -13.54 -12.84 14.51
CA LYS A 79 -14.87 -12.80 15.14
C LYS A 79 -15.89 -13.68 14.41
N GLN A 80 -15.80 -13.82 13.09
CA GLN A 80 -16.67 -14.75 12.35
C GLN A 80 -16.48 -16.18 12.85
N VAL A 81 -15.23 -16.59 13.10
CA VAL A 81 -14.92 -17.93 13.64
C VAL A 81 -15.52 -18.12 15.03
N LEU A 82 -15.39 -17.14 15.92
CA LEU A 82 -15.95 -17.20 17.28
C LEU A 82 -17.48 -17.29 17.26
N CYS A 83 -18.16 -16.47 16.45
CA CYS A 83 -19.62 -16.52 16.33
C CYS A 83 -20.11 -17.89 15.82
N HIS A 84 -19.37 -18.52 14.91
CA HIS A 84 -19.69 -19.88 14.47
C HIS A 84 -19.53 -20.92 15.58
N GLN A 85 -18.46 -20.85 16.38
CA GLN A 85 -18.21 -21.76 17.49
C GLN A 85 -19.25 -21.61 18.61
N GLU A 86 -19.60 -20.38 18.98
CA GLU A 86 -20.61 -20.10 20.02
C GLU A 86 -21.98 -20.67 19.63
N HIS A 87 -22.37 -20.53 18.36
CA HIS A 87 -23.63 -21.08 17.86
C HIS A 87 -23.67 -22.62 17.88
N GLU A 88 -22.52 -23.28 17.71
CA GLU A 88 -22.43 -24.75 17.85
C GLU A 88 -22.58 -25.19 19.32
N LEU A 89 -21.93 -24.48 20.24
CA LEU A 89 -22.01 -24.77 21.67
C LEU A 89 -23.39 -24.48 22.28
N ALA A 90 -24.17 -23.57 21.69
CA ALA A 90 -25.52 -23.23 22.16
C ALA A 90 -26.61 -24.25 21.76
N LYS A 91 -26.34 -25.14 20.77
CA LYS A 91 -27.31 -26.13 20.27
C LYS A 91 -27.76 -27.25 21.23
N PRO A 92 -27.00 -27.73 22.24
CA PRO A 92 -27.39 -28.93 22.99
C PRO A 92 -28.57 -28.79 23.96
N LEU A 93 -28.99 -27.57 24.34
CA LEU A 93 -29.93 -27.39 25.46
C LEU A 93 -31.38 -27.12 25.04
N SER A 94 -31.65 -26.86 23.77
CA SER A 94 -32.99 -26.43 23.31
C SER A 94 -33.92 -27.57 22.89
N HIS A 95 -33.44 -28.81 22.81
CA HIS A 95 -34.21 -29.94 22.28
C HIS A 95 -35.32 -30.47 23.21
N GLN A 96 -35.55 -29.87 24.39
CA GLN A 96 -36.57 -30.38 25.34
C GLN A 96 -37.74 -29.43 25.66
N ALA A 97 -37.76 -28.21 25.12
CA ALA A 97 -38.92 -27.32 25.27
C ALA A 97 -39.74 -27.29 23.98
N ALA A 98 -40.78 -28.13 23.92
CA ALA A 98 -41.79 -28.13 22.87
C ALA A 98 -42.59 -26.80 22.87
N SER A 99 -42.01 -25.75 22.29
CA SER A 99 -42.69 -24.47 22.06
C SER A 99 -42.81 -24.27 20.56
N ALA A 100 -44.04 -24.39 20.07
CA ALA A 100 -44.42 -24.36 18.65
C ALA A 100 -44.38 -22.94 18.05
N SER A 101 -43.27 -22.22 18.21
CA SER A 101 -43.04 -20.97 17.48
C SER A 101 -42.30 -21.28 16.17
N PRO A 102 -42.93 -21.05 15.00
CA PRO A 102 -42.28 -21.24 13.72
C PRO A 102 -41.23 -20.13 13.54
N SER A 103 -39.98 -20.47 13.81
CA SER A 103 -38.83 -19.62 13.49
C SER A 103 -38.61 -19.68 11.98
N ILE A 104 -39.24 -18.74 11.28
CA ILE A 104 -39.07 -18.51 9.85
C ILE A 104 -37.66 -17.93 9.70
N PHE A 105 -36.77 -18.64 9.01
CA PHE A 105 -35.37 -18.30 8.68
C PHE A 105 -34.27 -18.63 9.73
N GLN A 106 -33.91 -19.92 9.83
CA GLN A 106 -32.51 -20.30 10.08
C GLN A 106 -31.92 -21.00 8.84
N PRO A 107 -31.51 -20.24 7.80
CA PRO A 107 -30.99 -20.83 6.56
C PRO A 107 -29.63 -21.53 6.71
N TYR A 108 -28.96 -21.44 7.86
CA TYR A 108 -27.58 -21.92 8.03
C TYR A 108 -27.44 -23.29 8.73
N SER A 109 -28.55 -23.92 9.14
CA SER A 109 -28.48 -25.18 9.92
C SER A 109 -28.14 -26.43 9.10
N SER A 110 -27.99 -26.34 7.78
CA SER A 110 -27.77 -27.49 6.89
C SER A 110 -26.36 -27.64 6.30
N MET A 111 -25.37 -26.83 6.71
CA MET A 111 -23.99 -27.01 6.19
C MET A 111 -23.36 -28.30 6.71
N SER A 112 -22.64 -29.01 5.82
CA SER A 112 -21.83 -30.18 6.19
C SER A 112 -20.70 -29.78 7.15
N PRO A 113 -20.25 -30.69 8.04
CA PRO A 113 -19.13 -30.42 8.95
C PRO A 113 -17.86 -29.96 8.21
N ASP A 114 -17.50 -30.64 7.12
CA ASP A 114 -16.30 -30.33 6.33
C ASP A 114 -16.35 -28.92 5.73
N LEU A 115 -17.52 -28.47 5.28
CA LEU A 115 -17.70 -27.11 4.74
C LEU A 115 -17.52 -26.07 5.84
N LYS A 116 -18.02 -26.33 7.06
CA LYS A 116 -17.83 -25.43 8.20
C LYS A 116 -16.36 -25.33 8.59
N GLU A 117 -15.67 -26.46 8.67
CA GLU A 117 -14.23 -26.50 8.93
C GLU A 117 -13.46 -25.71 7.87
N GLY A 118 -13.79 -25.91 6.59
CA GLY A 118 -13.22 -25.15 5.47
C GLY A 118 -13.46 -23.64 5.60
N LEU A 119 -14.66 -23.20 5.97
CA LEU A 119 -14.98 -21.78 6.17
C LEU A 119 -14.21 -21.18 7.36
N ILE A 120 -14.04 -21.95 8.44
CA ILE A 120 -13.24 -21.53 9.60
C ILE A 120 -11.77 -21.39 9.21
N ALA A 121 -11.20 -22.40 8.54
CA ALA A 121 -9.83 -22.39 8.09
C ALA A 121 -9.56 -21.20 7.15
N TYR A 122 -10.46 -20.98 6.18
CA TYR A 122 -10.41 -19.84 5.28
C TYR A 122 -10.45 -18.50 6.03
N ALA A 123 -11.38 -18.32 6.98
CA ALA A 123 -11.47 -17.09 7.74
C ALA A 123 -10.20 -16.81 8.57
N LEU A 124 -9.60 -17.84 9.18
CA LEU A 124 -8.34 -17.70 9.91
C LEU A 124 -7.17 -17.34 8.98
N GLU A 125 -7.12 -17.96 7.80
CA GLU A 125 -6.12 -17.64 6.78
C GLU A 125 -6.26 -16.19 6.29
N GLN A 126 -7.49 -15.72 6.03
CA GLN A 126 -7.73 -14.32 5.69
C GLN A 126 -7.30 -13.37 6.81
N ALA A 127 -7.60 -13.70 8.07
CA ALA A 127 -7.15 -12.90 9.20
C ALA A 127 -5.61 -12.81 9.28
N TYR A 128 -4.92 -13.92 9.01
CA TYR A 128 -3.46 -13.97 8.95
C TYR A 128 -2.91 -13.04 7.87
N TYR A 129 -3.41 -13.11 6.64
CA TYR A 129 -2.93 -12.26 5.54
C TYR A 129 -3.18 -10.78 5.79
N GLU A 130 -4.33 -10.40 6.35
CA GLU A 130 -4.61 -8.99 6.66
C GLU A 130 -3.66 -8.45 7.77
N ARG A 131 -3.31 -9.26 8.77
CA ARG A 131 -2.27 -8.88 9.75
C ARG A 131 -0.90 -8.76 9.10
N TRP A 132 -0.57 -9.68 8.21
CA TRP A 132 0.69 -9.65 7.50
C TRP A 132 0.81 -8.40 6.62
N HIS A 133 -0.27 -7.99 5.93
CA HIS A 133 -0.32 -6.72 5.20
C HIS A 133 -0.10 -5.52 6.11
N ALA A 134 -0.83 -5.44 7.23
CA ALA A 134 -0.66 -4.36 8.21
C ALA A 134 0.82 -4.24 8.66
N PHE A 135 1.44 -5.36 9.00
CA PHE A 135 2.84 -5.42 9.40
C PHE A 135 3.81 -5.02 8.28
N ALA A 136 3.60 -5.54 7.06
CA ALA A 136 4.46 -5.24 5.92
C ALA A 136 4.38 -3.75 5.54
N TRP A 137 3.18 -3.18 5.52
CA TRP A 137 2.95 -1.76 5.25
C TRP A 137 3.54 -0.88 6.34
N GLU A 138 3.38 -1.23 7.62
CA GLU A 138 4.00 -0.50 8.71
C GLU A 138 5.53 -0.46 8.57
N LYS A 139 6.15 -1.61 8.26
CA LYS A 139 7.60 -1.70 8.07
C LYS A 139 8.09 -0.87 6.89
N ALA A 140 7.42 -0.97 5.74
CA ALA A 140 7.76 -0.20 4.54
C ALA A 140 7.58 1.31 4.76
N TRP A 141 6.47 1.70 5.38
CA TRP A 141 6.17 3.10 5.68
C TRP A 141 7.20 3.72 6.64
N ARG A 142 7.58 3.00 7.71
CA ARG A 142 8.62 3.47 8.63
C ARG A 142 9.95 3.71 7.91
N ALA A 143 10.35 2.82 7.01
CA ALA A 143 11.59 2.98 6.24
C ALA A 143 11.52 4.21 5.32
N ALA A 144 10.42 4.38 4.57
CA ALA A 144 10.21 5.54 3.71
C ALA A 144 10.20 6.86 4.50
N ASN A 145 9.52 6.89 5.65
CA ASN A 145 9.45 8.06 6.53
C ASN A 145 10.84 8.44 7.09
N ILE A 146 11.66 7.46 7.47
CA ILE A 146 13.06 7.70 7.88
C ILE A 146 13.87 8.30 6.72
N GLN A 147 13.74 7.75 5.51
CA GLN A 147 14.45 8.25 4.33
C GLN A 147 14.02 9.67 3.94
N ALA A 148 12.72 9.97 3.99
CA ALA A 148 12.19 11.30 3.73
C ALA A 148 12.75 12.33 4.72
N LYS A 149 12.74 12.01 6.02
CA LYS A 149 13.32 12.86 7.08
C LYS A 149 14.83 13.06 6.96
N ALA A 150 15.56 12.04 6.51
CA ALA A 150 17.00 12.16 6.27
C ALA A 150 17.29 13.10 5.08
N SER A 151 16.42 13.09 4.06
CA SER A 151 16.59 13.90 2.86
C SER A 151 16.30 15.38 3.12
N THR A 152 15.30 15.71 3.94
CA THR A 152 14.99 17.11 4.29
C THR A 152 16.11 17.80 5.07
N VAL A 153 16.83 17.07 5.94
CA VAL A 153 17.96 17.60 6.73
C VAL A 153 19.17 17.99 5.86
N ILE A 154 19.35 17.33 4.72
CA ILE A 154 20.49 17.61 3.82
C ILE A 154 20.24 18.94 3.08
N THR A 155 19.01 19.17 2.62
CA THR A 155 18.64 20.37 1.85
C THR A 155 18.78 21.66 2.67
N GLU A 156 18.39 21.66 3.95
CA GLU A 156 18.51 22.86 4.81
C GLU A 156 19.98 23.30 5.01
N ARG A 157 20.93 22.36 4.98
CA ARG A 157 22.35 22.65 5.25
C ARG A 157 23.05 23.31 4.07
N ASP A 158 22.64 22.99 2.84
CA ASP A 158 23.27 23.48 1.62
C ASP A 158 22.80 24.89 1.21
N CYS A 159 21.64 25.34 1.72
CA CYS A 159 21.11 26.70 1.49
C CYS A 159 21.79 27.78 2.35
N GLN A 160 22.47 27.40 3.45
CA GLN A 160 23.12 28.35 4.38
C GLN A 160 24.56 28.73 4.00
N ALA A 161 25.11 28.19 2.91
CA ALA A 161 26.53 28.34 2.56
C ALA A 161 26.83 29.38 1.44
N LYS A 162 25.88 30.25 1.06
CA LYS A 162 26.01 31.08 -0.16
C LYS A 162 26.14 32.59 -0.01
N ASP A 163 26.25 33.14 1.20
CA ASP A 163 26.26 34.59 1.36
C ASP A 163 27.63 35.26 1.55
N ASP A 164 28.75 34.52 1.58
CA ASP A 164 30.04 35.14 1.94
C ASP A 164 31.21 35.07 0.95
N ASP A 165 31.16 34.40 -0.23
CA ASP A 165 32.32 34.42 -1.15
C ASP A 165 31.93 34.36 -2.65
N GLU A 166 31.75 35.54 -3.25
CA GLU A 166 32.07 35.72 -4.68
C GLU A 166 33.57 35.44 -4.89
N GLU A 167 33.92 34.68 -5.93
CA GLU A 167 35.27 34.26 -6.32
C GLU A 167 35.91 33.09 -5.53
N ASN A 168 35.58 31.84 -5.84
CA ASN A 168 36.66 30.94 -6.26
C ASN A 168 36.23 29.74 -7.10
N MET A 169 37.18 29.33 -7.92
CA MET A 169 37.12 28.37 -9.00
C MET A 169 36.93 26.90 -8.57
N LEU A 170 36.63 26.07 -9.58
CA LEU A 170 36.89 24.62 -9.70
C LEU A 170 35.80 23.66 -9.22
N LEU A 171 34.81 23.48 -10.11
CA LEU A 171 33.90 22.34 -10.12
C LEU A 171 34.49 21.22 -11.01
N GLU A 172 35.42 20.41 -10.48
CA GLU A 172 35.81 19.14 -11.09
C GLU A 172 35.69 18.01 -10.05
N GLY A 173 34.78 17.06 -10.30
CA GLY A 173 34.94 15.69 -9.81
C GLY A 173 34.03 15.20 -8.69
N ILE A 174 32.69 15.27 -8.84
CA ILE A 174 31.80 14.39 -8.07
C ILE A 174 31.58 13.10 -8.89
N PRO A 175 32.03 11.93 -8.42
CA PRO A 175 31.82 10.66 -9.11
C PRO A 175 30.34 10.23 -9.00
N ALA A 176 29.78 9.84 -10.14
CA ALA A 176 28.41 9.36 -10.27
C ALA A 176 28.14 8.17 -9.33
N LEU A 177 27.16 8.33 -8.46
CA LEU A 177 26.57 7.26 -7.65
C LEU A 177 25.89 6.29 -8.62
N LYS A 178 26.40 5.05 -8.74
CA LYS A 178 25.75 4.01 -9.53
C LYS A 178 24.54 3.48 -8.77
N ASP A 179 23.39 3.53 -9.44
CA ASP A 179 22.13 2.89 -9.06
C ASP A 179 22.29 1.37 -9.05
N ASP A 180 22.45 0.80 -7.86
CA ASP A 180 22.43 -0.64 -7.61
C ASP A 180 21.07 -1.08 -7.00
N PHE A 181 19.98 -0.39 -7.35
CA PHE A 181 18.63 -0.84 -6.98
C PHE A 181 18.20 -2.02 -7.87
N ASP A 182 18.77 -3.19 -7.58
CA ASP A 182 18.25 -4.47 -8.05
C ASP A 182 16.84 -4.67 -7.49
N ASN A 183 15.88 -4.34 -8.34
CA ASN A 183 14.45 -4.51 -8.17
C ASN A 183 14.09 -6.01 -8.14
N ASN A 184 14.47 -6.69 -7.05
CA ASN A 184 14.10 -8.09 -6.78
C ASN A 184 12.66 -8.19 -6.29
N ASN A 185 11.71 -7.69 -7.09
CA ASN A 185 10.28 -7.91 -6.89
C ASN A 185 9.82 -9.28 -7.46
N ARG A 186 10.66 -10.32 -7.32
CA ARG A 186 10.38 -11.71 -7.73
C ARG A 186 9.50 -12.48 -6.74
N LEU A 187 8.93 -11.83 -5.72
CA LEU A 187 8.23 -12.49 -4.60
C LEU A 187 6.82 -13.01 -4.94
N TRP A 188 6.41 -12.97 -6.22
CA TRP A 188 5.13 -13.54 -6.69
C TRP A 188 5.30 -14.69 -7.67
N GLN A 189 6.52 -15.24 -7.84
CA GLN A 189 6.68 -16.48 -8.59
C GLN A 189 6.22 -17.66 -7.72
N ASP A 190 4.93 -17.97 -7.85
CA ASP A 190 4.28 -19.17 -7.36
C ASP A 190 4.99 -20.42 -7.93
N PRO A 191 5.69 -21.23 -7.11
CA PRO A 191 6.40 -22.40 -7.58
C PRO A 191 5.45 -23.61 -7.53
N GLY A 192 4.63 -23.78 -8.56
CA GLY A 192 4.08 -25.11 -8.84
C GLY A 192 2.68 -25.18 -9.39
N LEU A 193 2.53 -24.95 -10.69
CA LEU A 193 1.51 -25.61 -11.50
C LEU A 193 2.07 -25.91 -12.91
N ASP A 194 3.15 -26.69 -12.97
CA ASP A 194 3.47 -27.46 -14.19
C ASP A 194 2.94 -28.89 -13.97
N ASN A 195 1.82 -29.20 -14.62
CA ASN A 195 1.27 -30.56 -14.78
C ASN A 195 1.85 -31.25 -16.02
#